data_AF-A0A5U6J929-F1
#
_entry.id   AF-A0A5U6J929-F1
#
_cell.length_a   1.000
_cell.length_b   1.000
_cell.length_c   1.000
_cell.angle_alpha   90.00
_cell.angle_beta   90.00
_cell.angle_gamma   90.00
#
_symmetry.space_group_name_H-M   'P 1'
#
loop_
_entity.id
_entity.type
_entity.pdbx_description
1 polymer ?
#
loop_
_entity_poly.entity_id
_entity_poly.type
_entity_poly.pdbx_seq_one_letter_code
_entity_poly.pdbx_strand_id
1 'polypeptide(L)'
;MARSRNIKPGFFTNDELAECSPYARLLFAGLWTIADREGRGEDRPKKIKVLVLPFDSVDVNELMQSLHERGFIRRYEVEGEKYFQICNWSKHQNPHHKEIASVIPSPPEHKDTVCEGYVPLSNTIRDAIKKRDGEKCNYCGSTHELEIDHILPVSKGGNSNVENLQVLCKQCNILKFNHIVNQEECLKQRKVILASSMNQEQVMEIASCPTDSLNLIPDSLNLIPDSLSNTQAADATCEGAGADVHKISSRYAFEGNIVRLNHKDYEAWKRLYPNIDLKYELERLDIEFSHEKPKNWFITASQKLSYQNKQALSRPVRKVANGLQADGFATKDYGQTEMPSWAQE
;
A
#
# COMPACT_ATOMS: atom_id res chain seq x y z
N MET A 1 10.52 -5.08 -21.63
CA MET A 1 9.53 -5.20 -20.54
C MET A 1 9.97 -4.26 -19.44
N ALA A 2 9.12 -3.33 -18.99
CA ALA A 2 9.48 -2.44 -17.89
C ALA A 2 9.75 -3.29 -16.63
N ARG A 3 10.94 -3.17 -16.05
CA ARG A 3 11.31 -3.85 -14.80
C ARG A 3 10.80 -2.98 -13.65
N SER A 4 9.81 -3.46 -12.91
CA SER A 4 9.38 -2.81 -11.68
C SER A 4 10.11 -3.41 -10.48
N ARG A 5 10.43 -2.55 -9.51
CA ARG A 5 11.07 -2.92 -8.25
C ARG A 5 10.29 -2.26 -7.13
N ASN A 6 10.00 -3.00 -6.07
CA ASN A 6 9.19 -2.50 -4.95
C ASN A 6 10.10 -2.01 -3.83
N ILE A 7 9.89 -0.79 -3.36
CA ILE A 7 10.53 -0.27 -2.15
C ILE A 7 9.57 -0.48 -0.98
N LYS A 8 9.98 -1.27 0.01
CA LYS A 8 9.18 -1.55 1.22
C LYS A 8 9.26 -0.36 2.19
N PRO A 9 8.23 -0.09 3.02
CA PRO A 9 8.28 0.99 4.02
C PRO A 9 9.50 0.92 4.95
N GLY A 10 9.98 -0.29 5.25
CA GLY A 10 11.19 -0.53 6.05
C GLY A 10 12.47 0.11 5.49
N PHE A 11 12.47 0.54 4.23
CA PHE A 11 13.54 1.36 3.65
C PHE A 11 13.69 2.70 4.37
N PHE A 12 12.58 3.35 4.73
CA PHE A 12 12.60 4.68 5.35
C PHE A 12 12.78 4.63 6.87
N THR A 13 12.52 3.47 7.49
CA THR A 13 12.67 3.25 8.94
C THR A 13 13.98 2.56 9.30
N ASN A 14 14.91 2.39 8.36
CA ASN A 14 16.22 1.81 8.65
C ASN A 14 17.15 2.90 9.20
N ASP A 15 17.59 2.74 10.45
CA ASP A 15 18.39 3.74 11.16
C ASP A 15 19.76 3.99 10.50
N GLU A 16 20.46 2.91 10.11
CA GLU A 16 21.77 2.99 9.44
C GLU A 16 21.69 3.70 8.07
N LEU A 17 20.59 3.52 7.36
CA LEU A 17 20.34 4.19 6.08
C LEU A 17 19.86 5.63 6.29
N ALA A 18 19.13 5.92 7.37
CA ALA A 18 18.67 7.25 7.72
C ALA A 18 19.83 8.21 8.05
N GLU A 19 20.92 7.67 8.61
CA GLU A 19 22.18 8.39 8.83
C GLU A 19 22.94 8.74 7.54
N CYS A 20 22.57 8.16 6.39
CA CYS A 20 23.16 8.49 5.10
C CYS A 20 22.63 9.84 4.59
N SER A 21 23.41 10.50 3.73
CA SER A 21 22.94 11.70 3.05
C SER A 21 21.63 11.41 2.27
N PRO A 22 20.71 12.39 2.12
CA PRO A 22 19.49 12.20 1.34
C PRO A 22 19.77 11.70 -0.09
N TYR A 23 20.86 12.16 -0.69
CA TYR A 23 21.29 11.72 -2.01
C TYR A 23 21.82 10.28 -2.01
N ALA A 24 22.51 9.82 -0.97
CA ALA A 24 22.91 8.42 -0.84
C ALA A 24 21.69 7.50 -0.70
N ARG A 25 20.66 7.92 0.05
CA ARG A 25 19.38 7.21 0.15
C ARG A 25 18.67 7.13 -1.20
N LEU A 26 18.55 8.26 -1.90
CA LEU A 26 17.94 8.31 -3.23
C LEU A 26 18.73 7.47 -4.25
N LEU A 27 20.06 7.55 -4.21
CA LEU A 27 20.94 6.72 -5.03
C LEU A 27 20.69 5.25 -4.76
N PHE A 28 20.66 4.82 -3.50
CA PHE A 28 20.44 3.42 -3.14
C PHE A 28 19.09 2.89 -3.66
N ALA A 29 18.01 3.67 -3.51
CA ALA A 29 16.71 3.35 -4.11
C ALA A 29 16.80 3.22 -5.65
N GLY A 30 17.51 4.12 -6.30
CA GLY A 30 17.71 4.09 -7.74
C GLY A 30 18.58 2.92 -8.22
N LEU A 31 19.60 2.51 -7.45
CA LEU A 31 20.43 1.33 -7.76
C LEU A 31 19.59 0.07 -7.93
N TRP A 32 18.49 -0.08 -7.16
CA TRP A 32 17.60 -1.23 -7.28
C TRP A 32 16.95 -1.32 -8.67
N THR A 33 16.68 -0.17 -9.30
CA THR A 33 16.02 -0.09 -10.61
C THR A 33 16.94 -0.45 -11.77
N ILE A 34 18.25 -0.24 -11.62
CA ILE A 34 19.25 -0.51 -12.65
C ILE A 34 19.98 -1.85 -12.45
N ALA A 35 19.86 -2.44 -11.26
CA ALA A 35 20.41 -3.76 -10.96
C ALA A 35 19.66 -4.88 -11.69
N ASP A 36 20.40 -5.93 -12.01
CA ASP A 36 19.87 -7.14 -12.64
C ASP A 36 19.06 -8.01 -11.66
N ARG A 37 18.68 -9.20 -12.13
CA ARG A 37 17.90 -10.15 -11.34
C ARG A 37 18.58 -10.57 -10.04
N GLU A 38 19.91 -10.61 -9.98
CA GLU A 38 20.66 -11.02 -8.79
C GLU A 38 21.07 -9.81 -7.93
N GLY A 39 20.62 -8.59 -8.29
CA GLY A 39 20.96 -7.37 -7.57
C GLY A 39 22.35 -6.83 -7.91
N ARG A 40 22.88 -7.20 -9.08
CA ARG A 40 24.22 -6.80 -9.55
C ARG A 40 24.13 -5.69 -10.60
N GLY A 41 25.18 -4.88 -10.68
CA GLY A 41 25.30 -3.83 -11.69
C GLY A 41 26.76 -3.46 -11.97
N GLU A 42 27.00 -2.79 -13.10
CA GLU A 42 28.31 -2.21 -13.42
C GLU A 42 28.60 -1.03 -12.50
N ASP A 43 29.77 -1.02 -11.86
CA ASP A 43 30.22 0.10 -11.03
C ASP A 43 30.90 1.16 -11.90
N ARG A 44 30.07 1.92 -12.60
CA ARG A 44 30.47 3.04 -13.46
C ARG A 44 29.79 4.32 -12.98
N PRO A 45 30.43 5.10 -12.08
CA PRO A 45 29.80 6.25 -11.42
C PRO A 45 29.17 7.26 -12.39
N LYS A 46 29.82 7.54 -13.52
CA LYS A 46 29.28 8.44 -14.56
C LYS A 46 27.98 7.90 -15.19
N LYS A 47 27.91 6.60 -15.47
CA LYS A 47 26.72 5.95 -16.03
C LYS A 47 25.60 5.89 -15.00
N ILE A 48 25.93 5.53 -13.75
CA ILE A 48 24.98 5.51 -12.64
C ILE A 48 24.40 6.90 -12.39
N LYS A 49 25.22 7.95 -12.46
CA LYS A 49 24.76 9.35 -12.36
C LYS A 49 23.71 9.68 -13.41
N VAL A 50 23.97 9.41 -14.68
CA VAL A 50 23.03 9.68 -15.77
C VAL A 50 21.71 8.91 -15.58
N LEU A 51 21.76 7.68 -15.04
CA LEU A 51 20.58 6.85 -14.86
C LEU A 51 19.75 7.21 -13.63
N VAL A 52 20.39 7.62 -12.53
CA VAL A 52 19.72 7.76 -11.22
C VAL A 52 19.62 9.21 -10.77
N LEU A 53 20.66 10.02 -10.97
CA LEU A 53 20.77 11.40 -10.50
C LEU A 53 21.26 12.34 -11.62
N PRO A 54 20.58 12.40 -12.79
CA PRO A 54 21.09 13.07 -13.99
C PRO A 54 21.26 14.58 -13.83
N PHE A 55 20.39 15.22 -13.04
CA PHE A 55 20.35 16.68 -12.88
C PHE A 55 20.94 17.17 -11.56
N ASP A 56 21.34 16.26 -10.67
CA ASP A 56 21.85 16.59 -9.36
C ASP A 56 23.37 16.82 -9.40
N SER A 57 23.81 17.90 -8.74
CA SER A 57 25.23 18.25 -8.63
C SER A 57 25.91 17.48 -7.51
N VAL A 58 25.93 16.15 -7.61
CA VAL A 58 26.54 15.25 -6.61
C VAL A 58 27.62 14.36 -7.22
N ASP A 59 28.56 13.92 -6.37
CA ASP A 59 29.55 12.90 -6.71
C ASP A 59 29.02 11.49 -6.39
N VAL A 60 28.66 10.75 -7.43
CA VAL A 60 28.13 9.39 -7.28
C VAL A 60 29.18 8.41 -6.75
N ASN A 61 30.47 8.62 -7.01
CA ASN A 61 31.51 7.74 -6.49
C ASN A 61 31.62 7.85 -4.97
N GLU A 62 31.51 9.05 -4.40
CA GLU A 62 31.48 9.26 -2.95
C GLU A 62 30.24 8.65 -2.31
N LEU A 63 29.07 8.82 -2.94
CA LEU A 63 27.83 8.22 -2.45
C LEU A 63 27.88 6.68 -2.50
N MET A 64 28.41 6.11 -3.58
CA MET A 64 28.65 4.66 -3.71
C MET A 64 29.62 4.16 -2.64
N GLN A 65 30.68 4.90 -2.37
CA GLN A 65 31.65 4.57 -1.33
C GLN A 65 31.01 4.58 0.06
N SER A 66 30.21 5.61 0.38
CA SER A 66 29.47 5.69 1.64
C SER A 66 28.50 4.53 1.84
N LEU A 67 27.77 4.14 0.79
CA LEU A 67 26.87 2.97 0.83
C LEU A 67 27.65 1.66 0.97
N HIS A 68 28.86 1.60 0.43
CA HIS A 68 29.72 0.42 0.52
C HIS A 68 30.26 0.21 1.94
N GLU A 69 30.77 1.26 2.56
CA GLU A 69 31.32 1.24 3.92
C GLU A 69 30.27 0.85 4.97
N ARG A 70 29.02 1.26 4.73
CA ARG A 70 27.86 0.91 5.57
C ARG A 70 27.25 -0.46 5.24
N GLY A 71 27.81 -1.18 4.27
CA GLY A 71 27.39 -2.55 3.94
C GLY A 71 26.07 -2.66 3.18
N PHE A 72 25.49 -1.57 2.67
CA PHE A 72 24.29 -1.62 1.83
C PHE A 72 24.59 -2.16 0.42
N ILE A 73 25.79 -1.87 -0.08
CA ILE A 73 26.28 -2.41 -1.34
C ILE A 73 27.69 -2.98 -1.16
N ARG A 74 28.06 -3.95 -1.98
CA ARG A 74 29.42 -4.46 -2.09
C ARG A 74 29.98 -4.07 -3.45
N ARG A 75 31.01 -3.22 -3.48
CA ARG A 75 31.80 -2.96 -4.68
C ARG A 75 32.82 -4.08 -4.82
N TYR A 76 33.02 -4.57 -6.05
CA TYR A 76 33.96 -5.67 -6.33
C TYR A 76 34.49 -5.56 -7.76
N GLU A 77 35.56 -6.30 -8.04
CA GLU A 77 36.21 -6.32 -9.35
C GLU A 77 36.39 -7.76 -9.82
N VAL A 78 36.07 -8.03 -11.09
CA VAL A 78 36.25 -9.33 -11.74
C VAL A 78 36.84 -9.08 -13.12
N GLU A 79 37.96 -9.74 -13.43
CA GLU A 79 38.65 -9.64 -14.73
C GLU A 79 38.98 -8.18 -15.15
N GLY A 80 39.23 -7.30 -14.19
CA GLY A 80 39.57 -5.88 -14.42
C GLY A 80 38.36 -4.95 -14.59
N GLU A 81 37.14 -5.48 -14.59
CA GLU A 81 35.91 -4.68 -14.63
C GLU A 81 35.30 -4.56 -13.23
N LYS A 82 34.79 -3.35 -12.92
CA LYS A 82 34.22 -3.02 -11.61
C LYS A 82 32.70 -3.20 -11.61
N TYR A 83 32.21 -3.78 -10.53
CA TYR A 83 30.81 -4.12 -10.31
C TYR A 83 30.36 -3.75 -8.90
N PHE A 84 29.06 -3.67 -8.71
CA PHE A 84 28.43 -3.59 -7.39
C PHE A 84 27.36 -4.66 -7.23
N GLN A 85 27.19 -5.14 -6.01
CA GLN A 85 26.15 -6.06 -5.58
C GLN A 85 25.35 -5.38 -4.47
N ILE A 86 24.03 -5.33 -4.60
CA ILE A 86 23.16 -4.89 -3.51
C ILE A 86 23.12 -5.99 -2.44
N CYS A 87 23.46 -5.64 -1.20
CA CYS A 87 23.45 -6.58 -0.09
C CYS A 87 22.01 -6.93 0.28
N ASN A 88 21.78 -8.16 0.76
CA ASN A 88 20.44 -8.64 1.14
C ASN A 88 19.39 -8.59 0.02
N TRP A 89 19.80 -8.52 -1.26
CA TRP A 89 18.89 -8.38 -2.40
C TRP A 89 17.70 -9.36 -2.36
N SER A 90 17.96 -10.65 -2.19
CA SER A 90 16.94 -11.71 -2.17
C SER A 90 15.96 -11.61 -0.98
N LYS A 91 16.29 -10.84 0.08
CA LYS A 91 15.37 -10.54 1.20
C LYS A 91 14.39 -9.42 0.86
N HIS A 92 14.82 -8.51 -0.02
CA HIS A 92 14.07 -7.29 -0.34
C HIS A 92 13.35 -7.36 -1.69
N GLN A 93 13.90 -8.10 -2.65
CA GLN A 93 13.37 -8.25 -3.99
C GLN A 93 13.04 -9.71 -4.31
N ASN A 94 11.97 -9.91 -5.08
CA ASN A 94 11.62 -11.18 -5.71
C ASN A 94 11.41 -10.95 -7.21
N PRO A 95 12.49 -10.80 -7.99
CA PRO A 95 12.42 -10.58 -9.42
C PRO A 95 11.61 -11.68 -10.13
N HIS A 96 10.84 -11.31 -11.15
CA HIS A 96 9.98 -12.25 -11.85
C HIS A 96 10.81 -13.36 -12.50
N HIS A 97 10.35 -14.61 -12.43
CA HIS A 97 11.10 -15.77 -12.91
C HIS A 97 11.44 -15.73 -14.42
N LYS A 98 10.68 -14.94 -15.21
CA LYS A 98 10.93 -14.66 -16.65
C LYS A 98 12.00 -13.59 -16.90
N GLU A 99 12.51 -12.93 -15.86
CA GLU A 99 13.63 -12.00 -16.00
C GLU A 99 14.91 -12.77 -16.34
N ILE A 100 15.68 -12.19 -17.28
CA ILE A 100 16.93 -12.74 -17.77
C ILE A 100 17.87 -12.97 -16.59
N ALA A 101 18.54 -14.12 -16.57
CA ALA A 101 19.54 -14.44 -15.57
C ALA A 101 20.68 -13.40 -15.57
N SER A 102 21.33 -13.22 -14.42
CA SER A 102 22.49 -12.33 -14.30
C SER A 102 23.58 -12.74 -15.29
N VAL A 103 23.98 -11.80 -16.13
CA VAL A 103 25.18 -11.90 -16.98
C VAL A 103 26.40 -11.37 -16.22
N ILE A 104 26.18 -10.62 -15.15
CA ILE A 104 27.24 -10.01 -14.35
C ILE A 104 27.86 -11.07 -13.43
N PRO A 105 29.22 -11.20 -13.39
CA PRO A 105 29.88 -12.20 -12.57
C PRO A 105 29.60 -11.96 -11.08
N SER A 106 29.51 -13.03 -10.30
CA SER A 106 29.36 -12.94 -8.85
C SER A 106 30.67 -12.48 -8.19
N PRO A 107 30.61 -11.83 -7.02
CA PRO A 107 31.80 -11.48 -6.25
C PRO A 107 32.66 -12.73 -5.90
N PRO A 108 34.00 -12.62 -5.82
CA PRO A 108 34.88 -13.77 -5.53
C PRO A 108 34.62 -14.43 -4.16
N GLU A 109 34.14 -13.68 -3.19
CA GLU A 109 33.77 -14.16 -1.84
C GLU A 109 32.25 -14.16 -1.64
N HIS A 110 31.50 -14.49 -2.69
CA HIS A 110 30.05 -14.56 -2.60
C HIS A 110 29.63 -15.74 -1.71
N LYS A 111 29.48 -15.48 -0.42
CA LYS A 111 28.43 -16.14 0.35
C LYS A 111 27.15 -15.45 -0.07
N ASP A 112 26.24 -16.16 -0.70
CA ASP A 112 24.85 -15.70 -0.76
C ASP A 112 24.48 -15.21 0.64
N THR A 113 23.85 -14.04 0.77
CA THR A 113 23.15 -13.67 2.00
C THR A 113 21.93 -14.58 2.16
N VAL A 114 22.16 -15.88 2.30
CA VAL A 114 21.29 -16.74 3.08
C VAL A 114 21.24 -16.05 4.43
N CYS A 115 20.05 -15.68 4.93
CA CYS A 115 19.94 -15.17 6.28
C CYS A 115 20.70 -16.14 7.18
N GLU A 116 21.63 -15.66 8.00
CA GLU A 116 22.38 -16.52 8.91
C GLU A 116 21.35 -17.26 9.78
N GLY A 117 21.27 -18.59 9.66
CA GLY A 117 20.22 -19.42 10.27
C GLY A 117 18.99 -19.75 9.42
N TYR A 118 18.86 -19.25 8.19
CA TYR A 118 17.82 -19.68 7.24
C TYR A 118 18.27 -20.94 6.52
N VAL A 119 17.94 -22.09 7.09
CA VAL A 119 17.95 -23.35 6.36
C VAL A 119 16.62 -23.43 5.60
N PRO A 120 16.63 -23.43 4.25
CA PRO A 120 15.41 -23.66 3.49
C PRO A 120 14.79 -24.97 3.94
N LEU A 121 13.50 -24.96 4.26
CA LEU A 121 12.79 -26.18 4.64
C LEU A 121 12.96 -27.24 3.54
N SER A 122 13.50 -28.40 3.86
CA SER A 122 13.63 -29.49 2.89
C SER A 122 12.26 -29.88 2.35
N ASN A 123 12.19 -30.33 1.10
CA ASN A 123 10.93 -30.78 0.51
C ASN A 123 10.28 -31.90 1.36
N THR A 124 11.09 -32.75 1.97
CA THR A 124 10.63 -33.80 2.90
C THR A 124 9.89 -33.24 4.12
N ILE A 125 10.39 -32.15 4.73
CA ILE A 125 9.72 -31.50 5.86
C ILE A 125 8.45 -30.77 5.37
N ARG A 126 8.51 -30.14 4.19
CA ARG A 126 7.35 -29.46 3.60
C ARG A 126 6.20 -30.43 3.35
N ASP A 127 6.48 -31.59 2.77
CA ASP A 127 5.48 -32.63 2.49
C ASP A 127 4.95 -33.26 3.78
N ALA A 128 5.80 -33.43 4.80
CA ALA A 128 5.37 -33.92 6.11
C ALA A 128 4.39 -32.95 6.80
N ILE A 129 4.66 -31.64 6.75
CA ILE A 129 3.76 -30.62 7.32
C ILE A 129 2.44 -30.57 6.54
N LYS A 130 2.50 -30.63 5.20
CA LYS A 130 1.29 -30.70 4.36
C LYS A 130 0.43 -31.91 4.68
N LYS A 131 1.05 -33.08 4.83
CA LYS A 131 0.35 -34.32 5.18
C LYS A 131 -0.23 -34.27 6.59
N ARG A 132 0.51 -33.71 7.56
CA ARG A 132 0.05 -33.52 8.94
C ARG A 132 -1.22 -32.65 8.99
N ASP A 133 -1.23 -31.57 8.23
CA ASP A 133 -2.34 -30.61 8.20
C ASP A 133 -3.48 -31.03 7.26
N GLY A 134 -3.39 -32.24 6.68
CA GLY A 134 -4.43 -32.83 5.84
C GLY A 134 -4.56 -32.17 4.46
N GLU A 135 -3.46 -31.64 3.94
CA GLU A 135 -3.36 -31.00 2.62
C GLU A 135 -4.43 -29.92 2.39
N LYS A 136 -4.73 -29.16 3.44
CA LYS A 136 -5.68 -28.06 3.43
C LYS A 136 -5.18 -26.91 4.30
N CYS A 137 -5.68 -25.72 4.03
CA CYS A 137 -5.47 -24.55 4.84
C CYS A 137 -6.06 -24.77 6.23
N ASN A 138 -5.27 -24.57 7.29
CA ASN A 138 -5.74 -24.74 8.66
C ASN A 138 -6.85 -23.77 9.04
N TYR A 139 -6.91 -22.57 8.44
CA TYR A 139 -7.97 -21.62 8.72
C TYR A 139 -9.21 -21.87 7.87
N CYS A 140 -9.16 -21.63 6.56
CA CYS A 140 -10.38 -21.70 5.74
C CYS A 140 -10.72 -23.11 5.22
N GLY A 141 -9.80 -24.07 5.30
CA GLY A 141 -9.99 -25.42 4.75
C GLY A 141 -9.81 -25.54 3.23
N SER A 142 -9.40 -24.48 2.53
CA SER A 142 -9.06 -24.54 1.10
C SER A 142 -7.98 -25.58 0.83
N THR A 143 -8.06 -26.30 -0.29
CA THR A 143 -7.03 -27.24 -0.79
C THR A 143 -6.16 -26.65 -1.89
N HIS A 144 -6.41 -25.39 -2.29
CA HIS A 144 -5.71 -24.72 -3.39
C HIS A 144 -4.70 -23.69 -2.88
N GLU A 145 -3.62 -23.50 -3.65
CA GLU A 145 -2.53 -22.53 -3.39
C GLU A 145 -1.97 -22.60 -1.96
N LEU A 146 -1.59 -23.81 -1.53
CA LEU A 146 -1.12 -24.08 -0.18
C LEU A 146 0.36 -23.73 0.00
N GLU A 147 0.63 -22.91 1.01
CA GLU A 147 1.94 -22.46 1.43
C GLU A 147 2.17 -22.84 2.90
N ILE A 148 3.44 -23.00 3.27
CA ILE A 148 3.82 -23.22 4.66
C ILE A 148 4.14 -21.87 5.27
N ASP A 149 3.46 -21.56 6.36
CA ASP A 149 3.58 -20.32 7.11
C ASP A 149 3.95 -20.60 8.56
N HIS A 150 4.53 -19.61 9.24
CA HIS A 150 4.88 -19.69 10.65
C HIS A 150 3.70 -19.28 11.53
N ILE A 151 3.32 -20.07 12.53
CA ILE A 151 2.26 -19.73 13.49
C ILE A 151 2.59 -18.40 14.19
N LEU A 152 3.77 -18.33 14.83
CA LEU A 152 4.40 -17.09 15.27
C LEU A 152 5.34 -16.61 14.15
N PRO A 153 5.12 -15.42 13.55
CA PRO A 153 5.99 -14.89 12.50
C PRO A 153 7.45 -14.78 12.95
N VAL A 154 8.39 -15.04 12.05
CA VAL A 154 9.84 -14.93 12.33
C VAL A 154 10.22 -13.51 12.82
N SER A 155 9.60 -12.48 12.26
CA SER A 155 9.79 -11.08 12.69
C SER A 155 9.32 -10.78 14.12
N LYS A 156 8.60 -11.72 14.75
CA LYS A 156 8.13 -11.67 16.14
C LYS A 156 8.79 -12.76 17.01
N GLY A 157 9.91 -13.32 16.56
CA GLY A 157 10.68 -14.32 17.30
C GLY A 157 10.31 -15.78 17.01
N GLY A 158 9.49 -16.05 15.98
CA GLY A 158 9.15 -17.40 15.57
C GLY A 158 10.33 -18.18 15.00
N ASN A 159 10.46 -19.45 15.39
CA ASN A 159 11.45 -20.39 14.83
C ASN A 159 10.84 -21.21 13.67
N SER A 160 11.67 -21.89 12.87
CA SER A 160 11.20 -22.75 11.76
C SER A 160 11.07 -24.22 12.16
N ASN A 161 10.83 -24.52 13.44
CA ASN A 161 10.57 -25.89 13.87
C ASN A 161 9.16 -26.31 13.44
N VAL A 162 8.95 -27.62 13.26
CA VAL A 162 7.68 -28.20 12.80
C VAL A 162 6.48 -27.74 13.63
N GLU A 163 6.68 -27.49 14.93
CA GLU A 163 5.66 -26.99 15.85
C GLU A 163 5.18 -25.57 15.54
N ASN A 164 6.06 -24.71 15.03
CA ASN A 164 5.73 -23.34 14.67
C ASN A 164 5.35 -23.19 13.19
N LEU A 165 5.19 -24.29 12.45
CA LEU A 165 4.84 -24.28 11.03
C LEU A 165 3.43 -24.81 10.82
N GLN A 166 2.72 -24.23 9.86
CA GLN A 166 1.36 -24.60 9.49
C GLN A 166 1.11 -24.41 8.00
N VAL A 167 0.09 -25.09 7.47
CA VAL A 167 -0.37 -24.91 6.10
C VAL A 167 -1.46 -23.85 6.02
N LEU A 168 -1.27 -22.85 5.17
CA LEU A 168 -2.28 -21.84 4.83
C LEU A 168 -2.43 -21.74 3.30
N CYS A 169 -3.63 -21.41 2.84
CA CYS A 169 -3.76 -20.96 1.45
C CYS A 169 -3.19 -19.54 1.32
N LYS A 170 -2.75 -19.18 0.12
CA LYS A 170 -2.21 -17.86 -0.21
C LYS A 170 -3.05 -16.69 0.33
N GLN A 171 -4.38 -16.76 0.22
CA GLN A 171 -5.27 -15.72 0.75
C GLN A 171 -5.18 -15.57 2.28
N CYS A 172 -5.22 -16.68 3.02
CA CYS A 172 -5.11 -16.67 4.47
C CYS A 172 -3.69 -16.27 4.92
N ASN A 173 -2.67 -16.69 4.17
CA ASN A 173 -1.27 -16.33 4.42
C ASN A 173 -1.06 -14.82 4.29
N ILE A 174 -1.61 -14.21 3.23
CA ILE A 174 -1.58 -12.75 3.02
C ILE A 174 -2.32 -12.01 4.14
N LEU A 175 -3.49 -12.50 4.55
CA LEU A 175 -4.28 -11.87 5.62
C LEU A 175 -3.59 -11.94 6.98
N LYS A 176 -2.86 -13.03 7.26
CA LYS A 176 -2.07 -13.17 8.48
C LYS A 176 -0.80 -12.32 8.42
N PHE A 177 -0.07 -12.36 7.30
CA PHE A 177 1.20 -11.65 7.09
C PHE A 177 2.15 -11.81 8.30
N ASN A 178 2.52 -10.71 8.94
CA ASN A 178 3.38 -10.66 10.12
C ASN A 178 2.60 -10.44 11.44
N HIS A 179 1.28 -10.60 11.43
CA HIS A 179 0.43 -10.38 12.60
C HIS A 179 0.34 -11.63 13.50
N ILE A 180 0.17 -11.38 14.79
CA ILE A 180 -0.18 -12.41 15.78
C ILE A 180 -1.69 -12.63 15.69
N VAL A 181 -2.11 -13.89 15.59
CA VAL A 181 -3.50 -14.30 15.41
C VAL A 181 -3.98 -15.11 16.60
N ASN A 182 -5.28 -15.07 16.88
CA ASN A 182 -5.88 -15.99 17.84
C ASN A 182 -6.14 -17.32 17.13
N GLN A 183 -5.25 -18.29 17.33
CA GLN A 183 -5.28 -19.54 16.59
C GLN A 183 -6.56 -20.35 16.86
N GLU A 184 -7.07 -20.36 18.09
CA GLU A 184 -8.30 -21.07 18.43
C GLU A 184 -9.50 -20.49 17.68
N GLU A 185 -9.64 -19.17 17.67
CA GLU A 185 -10.75 -18.50 16.98
C GLU A 185 -10.61 -18.62 15.46
N CYS A 186 -9.39 -18.59 14.92
CA CYS A 186 -9.16 -18.83 13.50
C CYS A 186 -9.65 -20.22 13.06
N LEU A 187 -9.37 -21.24 13.87
CA LEU A 187 -9.77 -22.62 13.62
C LEU A 187 -11.30 -22.79 13.75
N LYS A 188 -11.92 -22.20 14.77
CA LYS A 188 -13.38 -22.28 14.99
C LYS A 188 -14.17 -21.56 13.89
N GLN A 189 -13.78 -20.32 13.57
CA GLN A 189 -14.52 -19.45 12.66
C GLN A 189 -14.12 -19.62 11.19
N ARG A 190 -13.10 -20.45 10.91
CA ARG A 190 -12.53 -20.68 9.59
C ARG A 190 -12.08 -19.43 8.83
N LYS A 191 -11.54 -18.45 9.55
CA LYS A 191 -11.05 -17.18 9.00
C LYS A 191 -9.89 -16.66 9.84
N VAL A 192 -9.10 -15.74 9.29
CA VAL A 192 -8.01 -15.11 10.05
C VAL A 192 -8.59 -14.10 11.05
N ILE A 193 -8.31 -14.30 12.34
CA ILE A 193 -8.68 -13.41 13.45
C ILE A 193 -7.41 -12.91 14.12
N LEU A 194 -7.15 -11.60 14.03
CA LEU A 194 -5.98 -10.97 14.63
C LEU A 194 -6.14 -10.88 16.15
N ALA A 195 -5.08 -11.14 16.93
CA ALA A 195 -5.14 -11.09 18.39
C ALA A 195 -5.54 -9.70 18.93
N SER A 196 -5.22 -8.63 18.20
CA SER A 196 -5.60 -7.25 18.54
C SER A 196 -7.10 -6.96 18.40
N SER A 197 -7.86 -7.80 17.70
CA SER A 197 -9.30 -7.58 17.46
C SER A 197 -10.20 -7.93 18.66
N MET A 198 -9.66 -8.57 19.71
CA MET A 198 -10.42 -8.95 20.91
C MET A 198 -10.25 -8.00 22.10
N ASN A 199 -9.28 -7.08 22.08
CA ASN A 199 -9.11 -6.12 23.19
C ASN A 199 -10.15 -4.97 23.17
N GLN A 200 -11.18 -5.01 22.32
CA GLN A 200 -12.20 -3.95 22.30
C GLN A 200 -13.10 -3.92 23.55
N GLU A 201 -13.16 -4.99 24.34
CA GLU A 201 -13.92 -4.99 25.61
C GLU A 201 -13.11 -4.46 26.81
N GLN A 202 -11.76 -4.56 26.79
CA GLN A 202 -10.89 -4.05 27.87
C GLN A 202 -10.40 -2.60 27.65
N VAL A 203 -10.57 -2.05 26.45
CA VAL A 203 -10.17 -0.66 26.13
C VAL A 203 -11.09 0.38 26.80
N MET A 204 -12.28 0.01 27.26
CA MET A 204 -13.21 0.93 27.92
C MET A 204 -12.79 1.34 29.34
N GLU A 205 -11.87 0.64 30.01
CA GLU A 205 -11.49 0.94 31.40
C GLU A 205 -10.21 1.79 31.53
N ILE A 206 -9.39 1.84 30.47
CA ILE A 206 -8.14 2.64 30.42
C ILE A 206 -8.38 4.05 29.85
N ALA A 207 -9.53 4.29 29.21
CA ALA A 207 -9.89 5.57 28.59
C ALA A 207 -10.40 6.66 29.59
N SER A 208 -10.00 6.60 30.88
CA SER A 208 -10.41 7.58 31.89
C SER A 208 -9.35 8.65 32.21
N CYS A 209 -8.23 8.72 31.50
CA CYS A 209 -7.26 9.80 31.66
C CYS A 209 -6.93 10.49 30.32
N PRO A 210 -6.97 11.84 30.28
CA PRO A 210 -6.83 12.60 29.04
C PRO A 210 -5.37 12.91 28.77
N THR A 211 -4.85 12.51 27.61
CA THR A 211 -3.72 13.22 26.98
C THR A 211 -3.75 13.01 25.47
N ASP A 212 -3.99 14.13 24.81
CA ASP A 212 -3.37 14.64 23.60
C ASP A 212 -2.70 13.69 22.59
N SER A 213 -3.31 13.72 21.39
CA SER A 213 -2.65 14.11 20.15
C SER A 213 -1.48 13.26 19.65
N LEU A 214 -1.82 12.33 18.75
CA LEU A 214 -1.25 12.11 17.40
C LEU A 214 -1.21 10.61 17.08
N ASN A 215 -2.32 10.08 16.54
CA ASN A 215 -2.34 8.79 15.85
C ASN A 215 -2.76 9.03 14.40
N LEU A 216 -1.77 9.23 13.53
CA LEU A 216 -1.90 9.02 12.09
C LEU A 216 -1.10 7.76 11.74
N ILE A 217 -1.83 6.66 11.62
CA ILE A 217 -1.47 5.47 10.83
C ILE A 217 -2.81 4.92 10.29
N PRO A 218 -2.85 4.11 9.23
CA PRO A 218 -2.03 4.15 8.01
C PRO A 218 -2.74 3.64 6.74
N ASP A 219 -1.94 3.58 5.67
CA ASP A 219 -1.82 2.41 4.78
C ASP A 219 -2.87 2.17 3.68
N SER A 220 -2.39 2.53 2.49
CA SER A 220 -2.08 1.62 1.39
C SER A 220 -3.22 0.91 0.65
N LEU A 221 -3.32 1.35 -0.59
CA LEU A 221 -3.81 0.63 -1.75
C LEU A 221 -3.10 -0.73 -1.91
N ASN A 222 -3.89 -1.75 -2.24
CA ASN A 222 -3.49 -2.83 -3.13
C ASN A 222 -4.63 -3.08 -4.12
N LEU A 223 -4.30 -3.08 -5.41
CA LEU A 223 -5.06 -3.78 -6.44
C LEU A 223 -4.05 -4.45 -7.37
N ILE A 224 -4.17 -5.77 -7.50
CA ILE A 224 -3.75 -6.53 -8.69
C ILE A 224 -5.03 -6.83 -9.52
N PRO A 225 -4.94 -7.38 -10.75
CA PRO A 225 -5.59 -6.81 -11.90
C PRO A 225 -6.73 -7.69 -12.41
N ASP A 226 -7.39 -7.13 -13.41
CA ASP A 226 -8.33 -7.75 -14.31
C ASP A 226 -7.88 -9.13 -14.83
N SER A 227 -8.77 -10.10 -14.71
CA SER A 227 -9.11 -10.90 -15.87
C SER A 227 -10.61 -11.14 -15.83
N LEU A 228 -11.31 -10.62 -16.84
CA LEU A 228 -12.39 -11.30 -17.56
C LEU A 228 -12.70 -10.44 -18.79
N SER A 229 -12.04 -10.80 -19.88
CA SER A 229 -12.40 -10.38 -21.22
C SER A 229 -13.81 -10.84 -21.56
N ASN A 230 -14.61 -9.86 -22.01
CA ASN A 230 -15.70 -9.93 -22.96
C ASN A 230 -15.87 -11.26 -23.72
N THR A 231 -17.11 -11.73 -23.74
CA THR A 231 -17.66 -12.56 -24.81
C THR A 231 -19.07 -12.09 -25.17
N GLN A 232 -19.23 -11.72 -26.46
CA GLN A 232 -20.45 -11.79 -27.28
C GLN A 232 -21.54 -10.72 -26.99
N ALA A 233 -22.27 -10.14 -27.94
CA ALA A 233 -22.54 -10.42 -29.36
C ALA A 233 -22.91 -9.06 -30.02
N ALA A 234 -22.38 -8.72 -31.19
CA ALA A 234 -22.94 -8.98 -32.53
C ALA A 234 -24.15 -8.10 -32.90
N ASP A 235 -24.01 -7.53 -34.10
CA ASP A 235 -24.89 -6.58 -34.77
C ASP A 235 -26.39 -6.92 -34.74
N ALA A 236 -27.19 -5.87 -34.51
CA ALA A 236 -28.56 -5.80 -35.00
C ALA A 236 -28.86 -4.37 -35.45
N THR A 237 -28.87 -4.16 -36.77
CA THR A 237 -29.54 -3.03 -37.43
C THR A 237 -31.04 -3.28 -37.50
N CYS A 238 -31.85 -2.33 -37.07
CA CYS A 238 -33.21 -2.17 -37.59
C CYS A 238 -33.72 -0.73 -37.44
N GLU A 239 -34.47 -0.34 -38.46
CA GLU A 239 -34.92 1.00 -38.81
C GLU A 239 -36.10 1.49 -37.95
N GLY A 240 -36.37 2.80 -38.03
CA GLY A 240 -37.31 3.51 -37.18
C GLY A 240 -38.78 3.13 -37.37
N ALA A 241 -39.51 3.18 -36.26
CA ALA A 241 -40.92 3.46 -36.21
C ALA A 241 -41.18 4.35 -34.99
N GLY A 242 -41.79 5.52 -35.21
CA GLY A 242 -42.19 6.42 -34.15
C GLY A 242 -43.27 5.77 -33.28
N ALA A 243 -43.09 5.83 -31.97
CA ALA A 243 -44.13 5.52 -31.00
C ALA A 243 -43.96 6.41 -29.76
N ASP A 244 -45.07 7.03 -29.40
CA ASP A 244 -45.44 7.76 -28.18
C ASP A 244 -44.34 8.24 -27.23
N VAL A 245 -44.42 9.54 -26.91
CA VAL A 245 -43.75 10.17 -25.77
C VAL A 245 -44.38 9.63 -24.47
N HIS A 246 -44.11 8.36 -24.16
CA HIS A 246 -44.13 7.90 -22.80
C HIS A 246 -43.06 8.71 -22.07
N LYS A 247 -43.50 9.45 -21.05
CA LYS A 247 -42.63 10.16 -20.11
C LYS A 247 -41.75 9.09 -19.43
N ILE A 248 -40.63 8.75 -20.06
CA ILE A 248 -39.66 7.77 -19.58
C ILE A 248 -39.25 8.26 -18.20
N SER A 249 -39.67 7.53 -17.16
CA SER A 249 -39.09 7.63 -15.83
C SER A 249 -37.59 7.65 -16.00
N SER A 250 -36.90 8.65 -15.44
CA SER A 250 -35.45 8.83 -15.59
C SER A 250 -34.76 7.48 -15.37
N ARG A 251 -33.79 7.12 -16.22
CA ARG A 251 -33.07 5.83 -16.10
C ARG A 251 -32.33 5.70 -14.76
N TYR A 252 -32.07 6.83 -14.12
CA TYR A 252 -31.34 6.95 -12.86
C TYR A 252 -32.25 7.58 -11.79
N ALA A 253 -32.07 7.16 -10.54
CA ALA A 253 -32.72 7.79 -9.38
C ALA A 253 -32.03 9.08 -8.97
N PHE A 254 -30.74 9.20 -9.29
CA PHE A 254 -29.97 10.43 -9.17
C PHE A 254 -29.15 10.63 -10.44
N GLU A 255 -29.34 11.77 -11.10
CA GLU A 255 -28.68 12.11 -12.36
C GLU A 255 -27.96 13.46 -12.23
N GLY A 256 -26.67 13.40 -11.94
CA GLY A 256 -25.74 14.52 -12.04
C GLY A 256 -24.94 14.47 -13.35
N ASN A 257 -24.03 15.44 -13.51
CA ASN A 257 -23.14 15.53 -14.67
C ASN A 257 -22.14 14.36 -14.73
N ILE A 258 -21.63 13.95 -13.57
CA ILE A 258 -20.63 12.88 -13.41
C ILE A 258 -21.19 11.73 -12.57
N VAL A 259 -21.91 12.05 -11.50
CA VAL A 259 -22.50 11.10 -10.56
C VAL A 259 -23.87 10.67 -11.08
N ARG A 260 -23.98 9.41 -11.53
CA ARG A 260 -25.25 8.82 -12.00
C ARG A 260 -25.52 7.53 -11.26
N LEU A 261 -26.64 7.46 -10.55
CA LEU A 261 -26.96 6.35 -9.65
C LEU A 261 -28.29 5.70 -10.03
N ASN A 262 -28.29 4.38 -10.19
CA ASN A 262 -29.51 3.61 -10.45
C ASN A 262 -30.43 3.61 -9.23
N HIS A 263 -31.72 3.33 -9.45
CA HIS A 263 -32.72 3.26 -8.39
C HIS A 263 -32.34 2.28 -7.26
N LYS A 264 -31.89 1.08 -7.63
CA LYS A 264 -31.46 0.06 -6.66
C LYS A 264 -30.27 0.52 -5.82
N ASP A 265 -29.29 1.17 -6.44
CA ASP A 265 -28.07 1.61 -5.78
C ASP A 265 -28.33 2.84 -4.89
N TYR A 266 -29.21 3.74 -5.33
CA TYR A 266 -29.66 4.88 -4.53
C TYR A 266 -30.39 4.44 -3.25
N GLU A 267 -31.27 3.45 -3.35
CA GLU A 267 -31.93 2.87 -2.17
C GLU A 267 -30.92 2.17 -1.25
N ALA A 268 -29.95 1.43 -1.81
CA ALA A 268 -28.92 0.78 -1.02
C ALA A 268 -28.06 1.82 -0.26
N TRP A 269 -27.65 2.90 -0.92
CA TRP A 269 -26.86 3.98 -0.31
C TRP A 269 -27.67 4.73 0.74
N LYS A 270 -28.99 4.89 0.53
CA LYS A 270 -29.89 5.50 1.53
C LYS A 270 -29.96 4.66 2.81
N ARG A 271 -29.86 3.34 2.71
CA ARG A 271 -29.80 2.44 3.89
C ARG A 271 -28.42 2.46 4.56
N LEU A 272 -27.34 2.60 3.79
CA LEU A 272 -25.97 2.60 4.30
C LEU A 272 -25.57 3.91 4.98
N TYR A 273 -26.14 5.04 4.56
CA TYR A 273 -25.78 6.37 5.05
C TYR A 273 -26.99 7.11 5.67
N PRO A 274 -27.55 6.61 6.78
CA PRO A 274 -28.77 7.17 7.37
C PRO A 274 -28.57 8.52 8.07
N ASN A 275 -27.33 8.91 8.39
CA ASN A 275 -27.03 10.10 9.20
C ASN A 275 -26.73 11.34 8.35
N ILE A 276 -26.81 11.23 7.02
CA ILE A 276 -26.56 12.33 6.09
C ILE A 276 -27.70 12.46 5.08
N ASP A 277 -27.90 13.67 4.56
CA ASP A 277 -28.79 13.86 3.42
C ASP A 277 -28.07 13.38 2.15
N LEU A 278 -28.36 12.13 1.78
CA LEU A 278 -27.74 11.48 0.64
C LEU A 278 -27.90 12.29 -0.66
N LYS A 279 -29.06 12.92 -0.89
CA LYS A 279 -29.29 13.65 -2.14
C LYS A 279 -28.38 14.87 -2.23
N TYR A 280 -28.34 15.65 -1.15
CA TYR A 280 -27.50 16.85 -1.06
C TYR A 280 -26.01 16.52 -1.22
N GLU A 281 -25.51 15.48 -0.55
CA GLU A 281 -24.10 15.12 -0.64
C GLU A 281 -23.72 14.56 -2.02
N LEU A 282 -24.64 13.86 -2.71
CA LEU A 282 -24.42 13.45 -4.09
C LEU A 282 -24.34 14.65 -5.06
N GLU A 283 -25.18 15.67 -4.88
CA GLU A 283 -25.10 16.93 -5.66
C GLU A 283 -23.78 17.67 -5.42
N ARG A 284 -23.35 17.74 -4.15
CA ARG A 284 -22.08 18.35 -3.77
C ARG A 284 -20.89 17.62 -4.39
N LEU A 285 -20.89 16.29 -4.33
CA LEU A 285 -19.84 15.47 -4.95
C LEU A 285 -19.84 15.58 -6.48
N ASP A 286 -21.00 15.75 -7.10
CA ASP A 286 -21.11 15.97 -8.55
C ASP A 286 -20.40 17.26 -8.98
N ILE A 287 -20.58 18.35 -8.21
CA ILE A 287 -19.87 19.62 -8.43
C ILE A 287 -18.36 19.44 -8.21
N GLU A 288 -17.96 18.78 -7.13
CA GLU A 288 -16.55 18.57 -6.80
C GLU A 288 -15.83 17.76 -7.90
N PHE A 289 -16.44 16.68 -8.37
CA PHE A 289 -15.87 15.85 -9.43
C PHE A 289 -15.86 16.54 -10.79
N SER A 290 -16.64 17.61 -10.97
CA SER A 290 -16.60 18.41 -12.20
C SER A 290 -15.28 19.17 -12.35
N HIS A 291 -14.66 19.56 -11.22
CA HIS A 291 -13.36 20.21 -11.19
C HIS A 291 -12.19 19.21 -11.28
N GLU A 292 -12.31 18.07 -10.60
CA GLU A 292 -11.28 17.01 -10.62
C GLU A 292 -11.95 15.63 -10.70
N LYS A 293 -12.00 15.07 -11.92
CA LYS A 293 -12.71 13.80 -12.15
C LYS A 293 -11.89 12.61 -11.61
N PRO A 294 -12.38 11.88 -10.60
CA PRO A 294 -11.69 10.70 -10.09
C PRO A 294 -11.73 9.54 -11.10
N LYS A 295 -10.69 8.70 -11.09
CA LYS A 295 -10.59 7.50 -11.94
C LYS A 295 -11.76 6.53 -11.72
N ASN A 296 -12.25 6.42 -10.47
CA ASN A 296 -13.47 5.68 -10.13
C ASN A 296 -14.31 6.50 -9.16
N TRP A 297 -15.26 7.26 -9.71
CA TRP A 297 -16.09 8.18 -8.93
C TRP A 297 -16.99 7.44 -7.94
N PHE A 298 -17.45 6.22 -8.24
CA PHE A 298 -18.37 5.47 -7.38
C PHE A 298 -17.70 5.07 -6.05
N ILE A 299 -16.46 4.55 -6.13
CA ILE A 299 -15.68 4.20 -4.94
C ILE A 299 -15.32 5.45 -4.15
N THR A 300 -14.87 6.50 -4.84
CA THR A 300 -14.48 7.77 -4.21
C THR A 300 -15.67 8.42 -3.48
N ALA A 301 -16.85 8.45 -4.11
CA ALA A 301 -18.08 8.97 -3.53
C ALA A 301 -18.51 8.15 -2.30
N SER A 302 -18.53 6.82 -2.40
CA SER A 302 -18.92 5.96 -1.27
C SER A 302 -18.00 6.11 -0.05
N GLN A 303 -16.69 6.27 -0.25
CA GLN A 303 -15.74 6.54 0.84
C GLN A 303 -16.00 7.90 1.50
N LYS A 304 -16.22 8.96 0.71
CA LYS A 304 -16.54 10.30 1.21
C LYS A 304 -17.86 10.34 1.96
N LEU A 305 -18.91 9.71 1.43
CA LEU A 305 -20.21 9.59 2.09
C LEU A 305 -20.10 8.79 3.41
N SER A 306 -19.34 7.70 3.43
CA SER A 306 -19.08 6.93 4.66
C SER A 306 -18.38 7.75 5.73
N TYR A 307 -17.38 8.55 5.34
CA TYR A 307 -16.69 9.46 6.23
C TYR A 307 -17.63 10.54 6.80
N GLN A 308 -18.41 11.20 5.95
CA GLN A 308 -19.38 12.20 6.38
C GLN A 308 -20.47 11.61 7.29
N ASN A 309 -20.96 10.40 6.98
CA ASN A 309 -21.94 9.68 7.78
C ASN A 309 -21.41 9.32 9.19
N LYS A 310 -20.11 9.02 9.30
CA LYS A 310 -19.43 8.84 10.59
C LYS A 310 -19.23 10.16 11.34
N GLN A 311 -18.87 11.24 10.64
CA GLN A 311 -18.73 12.55 11.26
C GLN A 311 -20.07 13.14 11.74
N ALA A 312 -21.17 12.86 11.04
CA ALA A 312 -22.50 13.28 11.44
C ALA A 312 -22.91 12.68 12.80
N LEU A 313 -22.42 11.49 13.13
CA LEU A 313 -22.64 10.84 14.44
C LEU A 313 -21.82 11.48 15.57
N SER A 314 -20.63 12.02 15.28
CA SER A 314 -19.73 12.60 16.28
C SER A 314 -19.94 14.10 16.51
N ARG A 315 -20.88 14.73 15.79
CA ARG A 315 -21.15 16.16 15.90
C ARG A 315 -22.11 16.44 17.07
N PRO A 316 -21.69 17.14 18.13
CA PRO A 316 -22.61 17.52 19.20
C PRO A 316 -23.68 18.47 18.64
N VAL A 317 -24.92 18.29 19.09
CA VAL A 317 -26.05 19.17 18.74
C VAL A 317 -25.69 20.60 19.14
N ARG A 318 -25.35 21.44 18.17
CA ARG A 318 -25.22 22.88 18.40
C ARG A 318 -26.61 23.40 18.75
N LYS A 319 -26.85 23.70 20.03
CA LYS A 319 -27.91 24.61 20.41
C LYS A 319 -27.61 25.93 19.72
N VAL A 320 -28.50 26.35 18.82
CA VAL A 320 -28.43 27.66 18.17
C VAL A 320 -28.66 28.70 19.27
N ALA A 321 -27.57 29.24 19.82
CA ALA A 321 -27.63 30.47 20.58
C ALA A 321 -27.84 31.60 19.57
N ASN A 322 -28.99 32.25 19.64
CA ASN A 322 -29.27 33.46 18.91
C ASN A 322 -28.20 34.52 19.21
N GLY A 323 -27.65 35.09 18.14
CA GLY A 323 -26.92 36.35 18.16
C GLY A 323 -25.44 36.23 18.51
N LEU A 324 -24.60 36.45 17.50
CA LEU A 324 -23.35 37.22 17.60
C LEU A 324 -22.93 37.60 16.17
N GLN A 325 -22.76 38.90 15.94
CA GLN A 325 -22.41 39.51 14.66
C GLN A 325 -21.13 38.90 14.09
N ALA A 326 -21.14 38.66 12.77
CA ALA A 326 -19.98 38.25 12.01
C ALA A 326 -19.06 39.46 11.79
N ASP A 327 -18.06 39.64 12.64
CA ASP A 327 -16.93 40.50 12.31
C ASP A 327 -16.04 39.74 11.31
N GLY A 328 -16.15 40.14 10.04
CA GLY A 328 -15.36 39.61 8.95
C GLY A 328 -13.87 39.93 9.12
N PHE A 329 -13.02 39.02 8.66
CA PHE A 329 -11.55 39.10 8.67
C PHE A 329 -10.97 40.41 8.09
N ALA A 330 -11.75 41.15 7.32
CA ALA A 330 -11.39 42.41 6.66
C ALA A 330 -11.42 43.66 7.57
N THR A 331 -12.02 43.62 8.76
CA THR A 331 -12.14 44.79 9.65
C THR A 331 -11.02 44.92 10.67
N LYS A 332 -10.04 44.00 10.67
CA LYS A 332 -8.86 44.12 11.54
C LYS A 332 -7.80 44.97 10.85
N ASP A 333 -7.51 46.12 11.44
CA ASP A 333 -6.35 46.96 11.10
C ASP A 333 -5.08 46.25 11.60
N TYR A 334 -4.25 45.79 10.66
CA TYR A 334 -3.02 45.03 10.95
C TYR A 334 -1.76 45.90 10.99
N GLY A 335 -1.90 47.23 10.99
CA GLY A 335 -0.76 48.15 11.01
C GLY A 335 0.06 48.11 9.71
N GLN A 336 0.73 49.22 9.39
CA GLN A 336 1.59 49.31 8.21
C GLN A 336 2.93 48.60 8.48
N THR A 337 3.25 47.61 7.67
CA THR A 337 4.57 46.97 7.65
C THR A 337 5.57 47.94 7.02
N GLU A 338 6.44 48.57 7.82
CA GLU A 338 7.55 49.32 7.26
C GLU A 338 8.56 48.35 6.62
N MET A 339 8.99 48.69 5.40
CA MET A 339 9.89 47.88 4.60
C MET A 339 11.31 47.97 5.20
N PRO A 340 11.97 46.85 5.55
CA PRO A 340 13.25 46.89 6.23
C PRO A 340 14.36 47.42 5.31
N SER A 341 15.29 48.19 5.89
CA SER A 341 16.31 48.97 5.17
C SER A 341 17.24 48.16 4.26
N TRP A 342 17.40 46.86 4.49
CA TRP A 342 18.19 45.98 3.62
C TRP A 342 17.49 45.68 2.28
N ALA A 343 16.18 45.96 2.17
CA ALA A 343 15.40 45.74 0.96
C ALA A 343 15.36 46.98 0.04
N GLN A 344 16.17 48.02 0.33
CA GLN A 344 16.20 49.28 -0.44
C GLN A 344 17.56 49.58 -1.11
N GLU A 345 18.52 48.65 -1.13
CA GLU A 345 19.76 48.80 -1.91
C GLU A 345 19.76 47.98 -3.21
#